data_AF-Q710Q9-F1
#
_entry.id   AF-Q710Q9-F1
#
_cell.length_a   1.000
_cell.length_b   1.000
_cell.length_c   1.000
_cell.angle_alpha   90.00
_cell.angle_beta   90.00
_cell.angle_gamma   90.00
#
_symmetry.space_group_name_H-M   'P 1'
#
loop_
_entity.id
_entity.type
_entity.pdbx_description
1 polymer ?
#
loop_
_entity_poly.entity_id
_entity_poly.type
_entity_poly.pdbx_seq_one_letter_code
_entity_poly.pdbx_strand_id
1 'polypeptide(L)'
;DIECQEPVMRCFFLEMKVILHECDIKKCSRKHDVRNIWKNGNARFATYQLNSTTSKKCKECEEYEEKNFTEFIQSFVKVIQRECKK
;
A
#
# COMPACT_ATOMS: atom_id res chain seq x y z
N ASP A 1 -15.36 3.76 -1.68
CA ASP A 1 -16.05 2.54 -2.08
C ASP A 1 -15.42 1.37 -1.34
N ILE A 2 -16.21 0.57 -0.63
CA ILE A 2 -15.69 -0.59 0.13
C ILE A 2 -15.11 -1.62 -0.86
N GLU A 3 -15.68 -1.69 -2.07
CA GLU A 3 -15.31 -2.64 -3.12
C GLU A 3 -13.87 -2.46 -3.62
N CYS A 4 -13.35 -1.23 -3.66
CA CYS A 4 -11.98 -0.96 -4.14
C CYS A 4 -10.92 -0.90 -3.04
N GLN A 5 -11.30 -1.22 -1.81
CA GLN A 5 -10.40 -1.10 -0.67
C GLN A 5 -9.22 -2.08 -0.74
N GLU A 6 -9.48 -3.34 -1.07
CA GLU A 6 -8.41 -4.34 -1.24
C GLU A 6 -7.50 -3.98 -2.43
N PRO A 7 -8.01 -3.68 -3.63
CA PRO A 7 -7.17 -3.21 -4.74
C PRO A 7 -6.31 -1.98 -4.40
N VAL A 8 -6.87 -0.97 -3.73
CA VAL A 8 -6.11 0.22 -3.30
C VAL A 8 -4.98 -0.17 -2.35
N MET A 9 -5.27 -0.99 -1.33
CA MET A 9 -4.26 -1.45 -0.38
C MET A 9 -3.17 -2.28 -1.04
N ARG A 10 -3.52 -3.11 -2.04
CA ARG A 10 -2.57 -3.87 -2.85
C ARG A 10 -1.58 -2.94 -3.55
N CYS A 11 -2.07 -1.87 -4.18
CA CYS A 11 -1.22 -0.88 -4.85
C CYS A 11 -0.22 -0.24 -3.89
N PHE A 12 -0.65 0.20 -2.70
CA PHE A 12 0.28 0.74 -1.70
C PHE A 12 1.38 -0.25 -1.31
N PHE A 13 1.07 -1.54 -1.17
CA PHE A 13 2.09 -2.54 -0.85
C PHE A 13 3.01 -2.89 -2.02
N LEU A 14 2.54 -2.77 -3.27
CA LEU A 14 3.39 -2.89 -4.46
C LEU A 14 4.37 -1.71 -4.52
N GLU A 15 3.89 -0.48 -4.36
CA GLU A 15 4.73 0.73 -4.34
C GLU A 15 5.73 0.73 -3.17
N MET A 16 5.36 0.20 -2.00
CA MET A 16 6.32 0.01 -0.91
C MET A 16 7.48 -0.93 -1.26
N LYS A 17 7.30 -1.89 -2.18
CA LYS A 17 8.45 -2.69 -2.68
C LYS A 17 9.39 -1.85 -3.53
N VAL A 18 8.85 -0.93 -4.34
CA VAL A 18 9.65 0.02 -5.14
C VAL A 18 10.49 0.89 -4.20
N ILE A 19 9.87 1.45 -3.16
CA ILE A 19 10.58 2.23 -2.13
C ILE A 19 11.68 1.40 -1.45
N LEU A 20 11.40 0.15 -1.11
CA LEU A 20 12.41 -0.74 -0.51
C LEU A 20 13.59 -1.00 -1.45
N HIS A 21 13.31 -1.25 -2.73
CA HIS A 21 14.33 -1.46 -3.76
C HIS A 21 15.20 -0.22 -3.96
N GLU A 22 14.58 0.96 -4.07
CA GLU A 22 15.31 2.22 -4.18
C GLU A 22 16.13 2.51 -2.93
N CYS A 23 15.60 2.22 -1.75
CA CYS A 23 16.33 2.42 -0.50
C CYS A 23 17.50 1.46 -0.32
N ASP A 24 17.48 0.29 -0.97
CA ASP A 24 18.63 -0.60 -1.05
C ASP A 24 19.79 0.02 -1.84
N ILE A 25 19.47 0.73 -2.91
CA ILE A 25 20.44 1.42 -3.77
C ILE A 25 20.93 2.72 -3.12
N LYS A 26 19.99 3.56 -2.67
CA LYS A 26 20.25 4.91 -2.13
C LYS A 26 20.64 4.92 -0.65
N LYS A 27 20.68 3.75 0.01
CA LYS A 27 21.04 3.60 1.44
C LYS A 27 20.18 4.47 2.38
N CYS A 28 18.85 4.43 2.23
CA CYS A 28 17.94 5.18 3.11
C CYS A 28 18.11 4.78 4.59
N SER A 29 18.07 5.77 5.49
CA SER A 29 18.17 5.55 6.94
C SER A 29 16.96 4.80 7.55
N ARG A 30 15.78 4.93 6.94
CA ARG A 30 14.52 4.34 7.46
C ARG A 30 14.04 3.10 6.71
N LYS A 31 14.92 2.42 5.97
CA LYS A 31 14.57 1.21 5.21
C LYS A 31 13.91 0.14 6.09
N HIS A 32 14.40 -0.04 7.31
CA HIS A 32 13.84 -1.02 8.26
C HIS A 32 12.39 -0.72 8.63
N ASP A 33 12.04 0.55 8.82
CA ASP A 33 10.66 0.96 9.12
C ASP A 33 9.72 0.63 7.96
N VAL A 34 10.11 0.99 6.74
CA VAL A 34 9.34 0.67 5.52
C VAL A 34 9.18 -0.83 5.37
N ARG A 35 10.24 -1.61 5.62
CA ARG A 35 10.20 -3.08 5.55
C ARG A 35 9.24 -3.67 6.57
N ASN A 36 9.25 -3.15 7.79
CA ASN A 36 8.37 -3.61 8.86
C ASN A 36 6.91 -3.33 8.54
N ILE A 37 6.60 -2.13 8.05
CA ILE A 37 5.24 -1.77 7.60
C ILE A 37 4.79 -2.69 6.47
N TRP A 38 5.62 -2.88 5.45
CA TRP A 38 5.30 -3.74 4.32
C TRP A 38 5.08 -5.20 4.73
N LYS A 39 5.97 -5.77 5.56
CA LYS A 39 5.84 -7.15 6.07
C LYS A 39 4.58 -7.34 6.91
N ASN A 40 4.35 -6.46 7.88
CA ASN A 40 3.20 -6.57 8.78
C ASN A 40 1.88 -6.32 8.03
N GLY A 41 1.89 -5.36 7.11
CA GLY A 41 0.79 -5.06 6.21
C GLY A 41 0.41 -6.26 5.36
N ASN A 42 1.37 -6.87 4.66
CA ASN A 42 1.13 -8.06 3.84
C ASN A 42 0.67 -9.28 4.63
N ALA A 43 1.20 -9.50 5.83
CA ALA A 43 0.76 -10.62 6.68
C ALA A 43 -0.73 -10.50 7.02
N ARG A 44 -1.21 -9.29 7.35
CA ARG A 44 -2.66 -9.06 7.51
C ARG A 44 -3.39 -9.13 6.18
N PHE A 45 -2.84 -8.53 5.13
CA PHE A 45 -3.48 -8.44 3.83
C PHE A 45 -3.74 -9.80 3.16
N ALA A 46 -2.83 -10.77 3.33
CA ALA A 46 -3.01 -12.13 2.83
C ALA A 46 -4.32 -12.78 3.32
N THR A 47 -4.74 -12.46 4.55
CA THR A 47 -6.03 -12.93 5.09
C THR A 47 -7.23 -12.20 4.47
N TYR A 48 -7.03 -10.95 4.03
CA TYR A 48 -8.05 -10.11 3.41
C TYR A 48 -8.28 -10.45 1.92
N GLN A 49 -7.22 -10.85 1.21
CA GLN A 49 -7.28 -11.25 -0.20
C GLN A 49 -8.19 -12.45 -0.46
N LEU A 50 -8.27 -13.39 0.49
CA LEU A 50 -9.15 -14.57 0.39
C LEU A 50 -10.63 -14.20 0.22
N ASN A 51 -11.02 -12.98 0.59
CA ASN A 51 -12.40 -12.48 0.54
C ASN A 51 -12.62 -11.43 -0.56
N SER A 52 -11.62 -11.12 -1.39
CA SER A 52 -11.71 -10.06 -2.41
C SER A 52 -12.33 -10.58 -3.70
N THR A 53 -13.45 -9.98 -4.12
CA THR A 53 -13.98 -10.12 -5.49
C THR A 53 -13.33 -9.06 -6.38
N THR A 54 -12.57 -9.48 -7.39
CA THR A 54 -11.98 -8.59 -8.39
C THR A 54 -13.08 -7.88 -9.18
N SER A 55 -13.31 -6.62 -8.86
CA SER A 55 -14.28 -5.77 -9.57
C SER A 55 -13.59 -4.99 -10.67
N LYS A 56 -14.10 -5.10 -11.91
CA LYS A 56 -13.64 -4.32 -13.07
C LYS A 56 -13.86 -2.80 -12.94
N LYS A 57 -14.48 -2.34 -11.84
CA LYS A 57 -14.77 -0.92 -11.60
C LYS A 57 -13.65 -0.18 -10.86
N CYS A 58 -12.71 -0.90 -10.27
CA CYS A 58 -11.62 -0.30 -9.52
C CYS A 58 -10.45 0.03 -10.44
N LYS A 59 -9.81 1.17 -10.19
CA LYS A 59 -8.62 1.57 -10.91
C LYS A 59 -7.46 0.60 -10.65
N GLU A 60 -6.70 0.32 -11.71
CA GLU A 60 -5.38 -0.31 -11.63
C GLU A 60 -4.37 0.65 -10.98
N CYS A 61 -3.24 0.12 -10.52
CA CYS A 61 -2.26 0.91 -9.75
C CYS A 61 -1.68 2.07 -10.58
N GLU A 62 -1.45 1.83 -11.86
CA GLU A 62 -0.88 2.77 -12.81
C GLU A 62 -1.85 3.90 -13.21
N GLU A 63 -3.14 3.79 -12.87
CA GLU A 63 -4.15 4.85 -13.11
C GLU A 63 -4.27 5.85 -11.95
N TYR A 64 -3.53 5.64 -10.85
CA TYR A 64 -3.43 6.59 -9.76
C TYR A 64 -2.36 7.63 -10.04
N GLU A 65 -2.58 8.84 -9.52
CA GLU A 65 -1.61 9.92 -9.59
C GLU A 65 -0.31 9.54 -8.85
N GLU A 66 0.82 9.63 -9.55
CA GLU A 66 2.16 9.49 -8.95
C GLU A 66 2.44 10.64 -7.98
N LYS A 67 2.97 10.29 -6.81
CA LYS A 67 3.20 11.22 -5.71
C LYS A 67 4.59 11.09 -5.16
N ASN A 68 5.13 12.17 -4.60
CA ASN A 68 6.39 12.06 -3.89
C ASN A 68 6.21 11.20 -2.62
N PHE A 69 7.32 10.74 -2.05
CA PHE A 69 7.30 9.83 -0.89
C PHE A 69 6.46 10.36 0.29
N THR A 70 6.55 11.65 0.60
CA THR A 70 5.80 12.25 1.72
C THR A 70 4.30 12.18 1.47
N GLU A 71 3.86 12.55 0.27
CA GLU A 71 2.44 12.52 -0.13
C GLU A 71 1.91 11.09 -0.25
N PHE A 72 2.75 10.16 -0.71
CA PHE A 72 2.45 8.73 -0.74
C PHE A 72 2.16 8.20 0.67
N ILE A 73 3.05 8.47 1.64
CA ILE A 73 2.85 8.03 3.03
C ILE A 73 1.62 8.68 3.66
N GLN A 74 1.38 9.97 3.42
CA GLN A 74 0.18 10.65 3.90
C GLN A 74 -1.10 10.01 3.33
N SER A 75 -1.09 9.64 2.05
CA SER A 75 -2.21 8.96 1.40
C SER A 75 -2.42 7.56 1.98
N PHE A 76 -1.34 6.81 2.20
CA PHE A 76 -1.39 5.49 2.82
C PHE A 76 -2.00 5.53 4.24
N VAL A 77 -1.56 6.48 5.07
CA VAL A 77 -2.10 6.65 6.43
C VAL A 77 -3.60 6.94 6.38
N LYS A 78 -4.07 7.77 5.46
CA LYS A 78 -5.51 8.07 5.28
C LYS A 78 -6.31 6.81 4.93
N VAL A 79 -5.76 5.90 4.11
CA VAL A 79 -6.42 4.63 3.78
C VAL A 79 -6.50 3.71 5.00
N ILE A 80 -5.39 3.51 5.71
CA ILE A 80 -5.36 2.69 6.93
C ILE A 80 -6.31 3.22 8.00
N GLN A 81 -6.36 4.54 8.20
CA GLN A 81 -7.28 5.15 9.18
C GLN A 81 -8.75 4.89 8.87
N ARG A 82 -9.13 4.79 7.59
CA ARG A 82 -10.50 4.44 7.21
C ARG A 82 -10.81 2.98 7.58
N GLU A 83 -9.82 2.10 7.53
CA GLU A 83 -9.97 0.70 7.98
C GLU A 83 -10.07 0.54 9.47
N CYS A 84 -9.29 1.30 10.24
CA CYS A 84 -9.31 1.22 11.70
C CYS A 84 -10.52 1.90 12.35
N LYS A 85 -11.30 2.69 11.60
CA LYS A 85 -12.52 3.36 12.09
C LYS A 85 -13.79 2.50 11.96
N LYS A 86 -13.66 1.27 11.50
CA LYS A 86 -14.75 0.28 11.45
C LYS A 86 -14.89 -0.46 12.77
#